data_AF-A0A3L7TVY7-F1
#
_entry.id   AF-A0A3L7TVY7-F1
#
_cell.length_a   1.000
_cell.length_b   1.000
_cell.length_c   1.000
_cell.angle_alpha   90.00
_cell.angle_beta   90.00
_cell.angle_gamma   90.00
#
_symmetry.space_group_name_H-M   'P 1'
#
loop_
_entity.id
_entity.type
_entity.pdbx_description
1 polymer ?
#
loop_
_entity_poly.entity_id
_entity_poly.type
_entity_poly.pdbx_seq_one_letter_code
_entity_poly.pdbx_strand_id
1 'polypeptide(L)'
;LSDEEADERDEKSIARQKAFFIPRTENLRPMKGASEQRYSSGNHTAASQEESHSVSLAAKPDDRIRVARLKGYEGDPCNDCGQLTLIRSGACCKCDTCGATTGCG
;
A
#
# COMPACT_ATOMS: atom_id res chain seq x y z
N LEU A 1 43.43 -35.64 -19.04
CA LEU A 1 42.57 -35.70 -20.25
C LEU A 1 41.40 -36.60 -19.90
N SER A 2 40.43 -36.02 -19.20
CA SER A 2 39.10 -36.57 -18.93
C SER A 2 38.25 -35.36 -18.55
N ASP A 3 37.26 -35.10 -19.39
CA ASP A 3 36.26 -34.05 -19.30
C ASP A 3 35.21 -34.35 -18.21
N GLU A 4 34.29 -33.39 -18.05
CA GLU A 4 32.89 -33.53 -17.59
C GLU A 4 32.54 -33.31 -16.10
N GLU A 5 31.32 -32.74 -15.94
CA GLU A 5 30.52 -32.42 -14.74
C GLU A 5 30.81 -31.05 -14.07
N ALA A 6 30.02 -29.99 -14.31
CA ALA A 6 28.63 -29.73 -13.90
C ALA A 6 28.48 -29.32 -12.43
N ASP A 7 27.61 -28.33 -12.23
CA ASP A 7 26.88 -27.98 -11.00
C ASP A 7 27.38 -26.84 -10.08
N GLU A 8 26.43 -25.92 -9.83
CA GLU A 8 26.12 -25.30 -8.53
C GLU A 8 26.50 -23.82 -8.24
N ARG A 9 25.45 -22.96 -8.32
CA ARG A 9 25.04 -21.95 -7.33
C ARG A 9 25.80 -20.63 -7.06
N ASP A 10 24.98 -19.58 -7.03
CA ASP A 10 24.83 -18.61 -5.93
C ASP A 10 25.60 -17.28 -5.87
N GLU A 11 24.78 -16.25 -6.13
CA GLU A 11 24.42 -15.22 -5.13
C GLU A 11 25.39 -14.06 -4.89
N LYS A 12 26.64 -14.09 -5.36
CA LYS A 12 27.61 -13.08 -4.89
C LYS A 12 27.81 -11.84 -5.76
N SER A 13 27.33 -11.78 -7.00
CA SER A 13 27.95 -10.90 -8.00
C SER A 13 27.15 -9.71 -8.54
N ILE A 14 25.82 -9.57 -8.36
CA ILE A 14 25.06 -8.54 -9.11
C ILE A 14 24.47 -7.38 -8.27
N ALA A 15 24.17 -7.56 -6.98
CA ALA A 15 23.46 -6.51 -6.22
C ALA A 15 24.37 -5.51 -5.46
N ARG A 16 25.61 -5.87 -5.08
CA ARG A 16 26.50 -4.97 -4.31
C ARG A 16 27.11 -3.83 -5.11
N GLN A 17 27.11 -3.90 -6.44
CA GLN A 17 27.92 -3.00 -7.27
C GLN A 17 27.20 -1.73 -7.76
N LYS A 18 25.90 -1.55 -7.49
CA LYS A 18 25.17 -0.32 -7.88
C LYS A 18 24.75 0.59 -6.72
N ALA A 19 24.98 0.16 -5.47
CA ALA A 19 24.77 1.01 -4.29
C ALA A 19 25.90 2.03 -4.06
N PHE A 20 26.93 2.06 -4.90
CA PHE A 20 28.13 2.91 -4.69
C PHE A 20 28.17 4.21 -5.50
N PHE A 21 27.14 4.52 -6.30
CA PHE A 21 27.07 5.78 -7.04
C PHE A 21 25.91 6.66 -6.55
N ILE A 22 25.95 7.03 -5.28
CA ILE A 22 25.16 8.15 -4.75
C ILE A 22 26.09 9.36 -4.77
N PRO A 23 25.88 10.38 -5.63
CA PRO A 23 26.68 11.59 -5.58
C PRO A 23 26.46 12.24 -4.21
N ARG A 24 27.53 12.35 -3.42
CA ARG A 24 27.51 13.01 -2.11
C ARG A 24 27.23 14.50 -2.34
N THR A 25 25.97 14.91 -2.23
CA THR A 25 25.66 16.34 -2.03
C THR A 25 26.20 16.73 -0.65
N GLU A 26 26.81 17.90 -0.54
CA GLU A 26 27.63 18.36 0.61
C GLU A 26 26.88 18.33 1.97
N ASN A 27 25.55 18.24 1.94
CA ASN A 27 24.67 18.49 3.09
C ASN A 27 23.98 17.25 3.67
N LEU A 28 24.21 16.03 3.14
CA LEU A 28 23.65 14.79 3.72
C LEU A 28 24.76 13.88 4.24
N ARG A 29 24.91 13.82 5.56
CA ARG A 29 25.78 12.85 6.25
C ARG A 29 24.94 11.74 6.87
N PRO A 30 25.14 10.46 6.52
CA PRO A 30 24.51 9.34 7.22
C PRO A 30 25.02 9.25 8.67
N MET A 31 24.12 9.07 9.63
CA MET A 31 24.47 8.86 11.04
C MET A 31 25.27 7.55 11.20
N LYS A 32 26.32 7.57 12.04
CA LYS A 32 27.09 6.36 12.39
C LYS A 32 26.28 5.52 13.38
N GLY A 33 26.01 4.26 13.04
CA GLY A 33 25.37 3.29 13.92
C GLY A 33 26.21 3.04 15.18
N ALA A 34 25.56 3.09 16.35
CA ALA A 34 26.10 2.60 17.60
C ALA A 34 25.51 1.22 17.87
N SER A 35 26.40 0.25 17.87
CA SER A 35 26.20 -1.19 17.92
C SER A 35 26.22 -1.75 19.34
N GLU A 36 25.50 -1.18 20.30
CA GLU A 36 25.40 -1.79 21.64
C GLU A 36 24.26 -1.22 22.47
N GLN A 37 23.10 -1.90 22.44
CA GLN A 37 22.10 -1.74 23.50
C GLN A 37 21.54 -3.12 23.85
N ARG A 38 21.98 -3.60 25.02
CA ARG A 38 21.57 -4.84 25.67
C ARG A 38 20.05 -4.83 25.83
N TYR A 39 19.36 -5.77 25.18
CA TYR A 39 17.98 -6.06 25.50
C TYR A 39 17.98 -6.87 26.81
N SER A 40 17.67 -6.21 27.91
CA SER A 40 17.33 -6.88 29.17
C SER A 40 15.91 -7.43 29.04
N SER A 41 15.70 -8.65 29.52
CA SER A 41 14.47 -9.43 29.48
C SER A 41 13.19 -8.62 29.77
N GLY A 42 12.20 -8.78 28.88
CA GLY A 42 10.82 -8.35 29.10
C GLY A 42 9.86 -9.22 28.29
N ASN A 43 9.15 -10.13 28.98
CA ASN A 43 7.96 -10.91 28.60
C ASN A 43 7.61 -11.10 27.11
N HIS A 44 7.72 -12.34 26.63
CA HIS A 44 6.98 -12.85 25.48
C HIS A 44 5.56 -13.24 25.92
N THR A 45 4.69 -12.28 26.23
CA THR A 45 3.25 -12.57 26.18
C THR A 45 2.83 -12.58 24.72
N ALA A 46 2.65 -13.78 24.18
CA ALA A 46 2.04 -14.01 22.88
C ALA A 46 0.65 -13.36 22.84
N ALA A 47 0.59 -12.17 22.25
CA ALA A 47 -0.64 -11.57 21.79
C ALA A 47 -0.53 -11.48 20.27
N SER A 48 -1.08 -12.49 19.59
CA SER A 48 -1.49 -12.38 18.20
C SER A 48 -2.44 -11.20 18.12
N GLN A 49 -1.94 -10.04 17.68
CA GLN A 49 -2.78 -8.92 17.28
C GLN A 49 -2.91 -9.00 15.78
N GLU A 50 -4.06 -9.54 15.40
CA GLU A 50 -4.64 -9.50 14.07
C GLU A 50 -4.60 -8.05 13.57
N GLU A 51 -4.15 -7.89 12.32
CA GLU A 51 -4.04 -6.62 11.60
C GLU A 51 -5.36 -5.86 11.67
N SER A 52 -5.45 -5.04 12.71
CA SER A 52 -6.58 -4.17 12.99
C SER A 52 -6.34 -2.91 12.19
N HIS A 53 -6.68 -2.93 10.90
CA HIS A 53 -6.77 -1.72 10.09
C HIS A 53 -7.95 -0.86 10.55
N SER A 54 -7.92 -0.38 11.80
CA SER A 54 -8.76 0.72 12.23
C SER A 54 -8.10 2.02 11.80
N VAL A 55 -8.05 2.24 10.49
CA VAL A 55 -7.84 3.58 9.93
C VAL A 55 -9.11 4.39 10.15
N SER A 56 -9.33 4.79 11.41
CA SER A 56 -10.26 5.87 11.74
C SER A 56 -9.61 7.20 11.38
N LEU A 57 -9.35 7.39 10.09
CA LEU A 57 -9.32 8.71 9.50
C LEU A 57 -10.80 9.10 9.43
N ALA A 58 -11.22 10.03 10.28
CA ALA A 58 -12.44 10.77 10.06
C ALA A 58 -12.27 11.57 8.75
N ALA A 59 -12.39 10.85 7.63
CA ALA A 59 -12.26 11.36 6.29
C ALA A 59 -13.36 12.40 6.14
N LYS A 60 -12.96 13.64 5.87
CA LYS A 60 -13.93 14.71 5.61
C LYS A 60 -14.86 14.23 4.50
N PRO A 61 -16.13 14.66 4.45
CA PRO A 61 -17.06 14.24 3.40
C PRO A 61 -16.45 14.41 1.99
N ASP A 62 -15.65 15.46 1.82
CA ASP A 62 -14.82 15.75 0.65
C ASP A 62 -13.75 14.67 0.35
N ASP A 63 -13.07 14.14 1.37
CA ASP A 63 -12.10 13.05 1.19
C ASP A 63 -12.78 11.74 0.73
N ARG A 64 -13.99 11.46 1.22
CA ARG A 64 -14.76 10.29 0.76
C ARG A 64 -15.16 10.42 -0.72
N ILE A 65 -15.55 11.61 -1.15
CA ILE A 65 -15.86 11.92 -2.56
C ILE A 65 -14.62 11.77 -3.42
N ARG A 66 -13.47 12.28 -2.97
CA ARG A 66 -12.18 12.10 -3.66
C ARG A 66 -11.83 10.63 -3.84
N VAL A 67 -11.92 9.83 -2.79
CA VAL A 67 -11.63 8.39 -2.84
C VAL A 67 -12.59 7.67 -3.79
N ALA A 68 -13.88 8.03 -3.81
CA ALA A 68 -14.85 7.48 -4.75
C ALA A 68 -14.46 7.78 -6.21
N ARG A 69 -14.10 9.04 -6.52
CA ARG A 69 -13.65 9.43 -7.87
C ARG A 69 -12.37 8.75 -8.29
N LEU A 70 -11.41 8.60 -7.38
CA LEU A 70 -10.17 7.86 -7.62
C LEU A 70 -10.43 6.39 -7.97
N LYS A 71 -11.49 5.80 -7.40
CA LYS A 71 -11.94 4.44 -7.71
C LYS A 71 -12.77 4.33 -9.01
N GLY A 72 -13.07 5.44 -9.68
CA GLY A 72 -13.87 5.46 -10.91
C GLY A 72 -15.39 5.61 -10.69
N TYR A 73 -15.83 5.93 -9.47
CA TYR A 73 -17.22 6.31 -9.18
C TYR A 73 -17.45 7.80 -9.43
N GLU A 74 -18.70 8.23 -9.57
CA GLU A 74 -19.02 9.66 -9.79
C GLU A 74 -18.65 10.55 -8.58
N GLY A 75 -18.66 9.96 -7.38
CA GLY A 75 -18.52 10.70 -6.13
C GLY A 75 -19.79 11.45 -5.71
N ASP A 76 -20.95 11.03 -6.24
CA ASP A 76 -22.28 11.46 -5.78
C ASP A 76 -22.87 10.41 -4.83
N PRO A 77 -23.53 10.82 -3.72
CA PRO A 77 -24.15 9.88 -2.80
C PRO A 77 -25.41 9.27 -3.39
N CYS A 78 -25.52 7.94 -3.35
CA CYS A 78 -26.74 7.24 -3.74
C CYS A 78 -27.94 7.71 -2.88
N ASN A 79 -29.07 8.04 -3.51
CA ASN A 79 -30.29 8.48 -2.80
C ASN A 79 -30.91 7.40 -1.90
N ASP A 80 -30.72 6.11 -2.22
CA ASP A 80 -31.28 5.00 -1.44
C ASP A 80 -30.43 4.65 -0.22
N CYS A 81 -29.10 4.54 -0.39
CA CYS A 81 -28.21 4.01 0.64
C CYS A 81 -27.13 5.00 1.14
N GLY A 82 -27.00 6.17 0.51
CA GLY A 82 -26.04 7.22 0.90
C GLY A 82 -24.57 6.90 0.59
N GLN A 83 -24.29 5.82 -0.14
CA GLN A 83 -22.91 5.43 -0.50
C GLN A 83 -22.43 6.12 -1.78
N LEU A 84 -21.14 6.44 -1.82
CA LEU A 84 -20.46 7.11 -2.93
C LEU A 84 -19.94 6.11 -3.98
N THR A 85 -20.74 5.08 -4.27
CA THR A 85 -20.40 3.95 -5.16
C THR A 85 -21.23 3.99 -6.44
N LEU A 86 -21.63 5.19 -6.86
CA LEU A 86 -22.44 5.41 -8.05
C LEU A 86 -21.58 5.37 -9.32
N ILE A 87 -21.92 4.50 -10.27
CA ILE A 87 -21.22 4.25 -11.54
C ILE A 87 -22.09 4.77 -12.68
N ARG A 88 -21.52 5.52 -13.63
CA ARG A 88 -22.22 5.95 -14.85
C ARG A 88 -22.11 4.89 -15.95
N SER A 89 -23.24 4.35 -16.37
CA SER A 89 -23.37 3.41 -17.50
C SER A 89 -24.22 4.07 -18.60
N GLY A 90 -23.60 4.96 -19.37
CA GLY A 90 -24.30 5.75 -20.39
C GLY A 90 -25.13 6.88 -19.77
N ALA A 91 -26.43 6.91 -20.09
CA ALA A 91 -27.36 7.87 -19.50
C ALA A 91 -27.71 7.53 -18.04
N CYS A 92 -27.68 6.25 -17.68
CA CYS A 92 -28.03 5.77 -16.35
C CYS A 92 -26.84 5.80 -15.38
N CYS A 93 -27.12 6.01 -14.11
CA CYS A 93 -26.19 5.81 -13.00
C CYS A 93 -26.66 4.62 -12.14
N LYS A 94 -25.75 3.74 -11.72
CA LYS A 94 -26.04 2.55 -10.89
C LYS A 94 -25.21 2.58 -9.61
N CYS A 95 -25.83 2.30 -8.47
CA CYS A 95 -25.12 2.09 -7.21
C CYS A 95 -24.65 0.64 -7.12
N ASP A 96 -23.34 0.43 -6.93
CA ASP A 96 -22.79 -0.93 -6.78
C ASP A 96 -23.19 -1.58 -5.43
N THR A 97 -23.47 -0.76 -4.41
CA THR A 97 -23.76 -1.26 -3.05
C THR A 97 -25.21 -1.74 -2.87
N CYS A 98 -26.20 -1.01 -3.38
CA CYS A 98 -27.62 -1.38 -3.25
C CYS A 98 -28.29 -1.78 -4.58
N GLY A 99 -27.61 -1.60 -5.72
CA GLY A 99 -28.16 -1.90 -7.04
C GLY A 99 -29.13 -0.87 -7.60
N ALA A 100 -29.41 0.22 -6.87
CA ALA A 100 -30.31 1.28 -7.33
C ALA A 100 -29.80 1.94 -8.62
N THR A 101 -30.70 2.23 -9.55
CA THR A 101 -30.38 2.90 -10.81
C THR A 101 -31.16 4.21 -10.95
N THR A 102 -30.48 5.29 -11.31
CA THR A 102 -31.07 6.62 -11.53
C THR A 102 -30.80 7.09 -12.96
N GLY A 103 -31.67 7.94 -13.51
CA GLY A 103 -31.39 8.65 -14.77
C GLY A 103 -31.56 7.86 -16.08
N CYS A 104 -32.38 6.82 -16.11
CA CYS A 104 -32.73 6.13 -17.36
C CYS A 104 -33.92 6.83 -18.04
N GLY A 105 -33.62 7.85 -18.86
CA GLY A 105 -34.59 8.60 -19.68
C GLY A 105 -34.11 8.74 -21.10
#